data_AF-A0A3P0NX62-F1
#
_entry.id   AF-A0A3P0NX62-F1
#
_cell.length_a   1.000
_cell.length_b   1.000
_cell.length_c   1.000
_cell.angle_alpha   90.00
_cell.angle_beta   90.00
_cell.angle_gamma   90.00
#
_symmetry.space_group_name_H-M   'P 1'
#
loop_
_entity.id
_entity.type
_entity.pdbx_description
1 polymer ?
#
loop_
_entity_poly.entity_id
_entity_poly.type
_entity_poly.pdbx_seq_one_letter_code
_entity_poly.pdbx_strand_id
1 'polypeptide(L)'
;MYIGIPAEVRSLLNVSAVDRAEACNIGALCAALLAKHLRDEPALTGSNRVGAVIERMKGLGGEGGYEAGLFAVLERLIVEGAKHVNPDALAIRSLATVARTQAARRREEASVSMA
;
A
#
# COMPACT_ATOMS: atom_id res chain seq x y z
N MET A 1 0.18 17.30 -9.86
CA MET A 1 -0.08 16.06 -10.62
C MET A 1 0.17 14.89 -9.69
N TYR A 2 -0.87 14.16 -9.25
CA TYR A 2 -0.67 12.98 -8.40
C TYR A 2 -0.31 11.79 -9.29
N ILE A 3 0.98 11.66 -9.60
CA ILE A 3 1.52 10.52 -10.36
C ILE A 3 1.24 9.26 -9.54
N GLY A 4 0.49 8.31 -10.12
CA GLY A 4 0.24 6.99 -9.52
C GLY A 4 -1.16 6.76 -8.93
N ILE A 5 -2.00 7.78 -8.73
CA ILE A 5 -3.40 7.54 -8.29
C ILE A 5 -4.27 7.21 -9.51
N PRO A 6 -4.95 6.04 -9.54
CA PRO A 6 -5.87 5.69 -10.62
C PRO A 6 -6.96 6.76 -10.79
N ALA A 7 -7.38 7.02 -12.04
CA ALA A 7 -8.31 8.11 -12.34
C ALA A 7 -9.63 8.02 -11.56
N GLU A 8 -10.17 6.81 -11.44
CA GLU A 8 -11.41 6.53 -10.69
C GLU A 8 -11.27 6.86 -9.20
N VAL A 9 -10.17 6.42 -8.57
CA VAL A 9 -9.86 6.72 -7.17
C VAL A 9 -9.66 8.22 -6.97
N ARG A 10 -8.94 8.88 -7.89
CA ARG A 10 -8.73 10.33 -7.84
C ARG A 10 -10.05 11.10 -7.92
N SER A 11 -10.98 10.66 -8.75
CA SER A 11 -12.29 11.30 -8.88
C SER A 11 -13.07 11.26 -7.56
N LEU A 12 -13.05 10.12 -6.87
CA LEU A 12 -13.71 9.98 -5.56
C LEU A 12 -13.08 10.89 -4.49
N LEU A 13 -11.76 10.99 -4.46
CA LEU A 13 -11.03 11.83 -3.49
C LEU A 13 -11.16 13.34 -3.77
N ASN A 14 -11.85 13.74 -4.84
CA ASN A 14 -12.20 15.14 -5.09
C ASN A 14 -13.60 15.49 -4.57
N VAL A 15 -14.36 14.52 -4.06
CA VAL A 15 -15.65 14.74 -3.41
C VAL A 15 -15.42 14.94 -1.92
N SER A 16 -15.88 16.07 -1.38
CA SER A 16 -15.85 16.33 0.07
C SER A 16 -16.99 15.57 0.74
N ALA A 17 -16.66 14.59 1.59
CA ALA A 17 -17.62 13.94 2.47
C ALA A 17 -18.26 14.94 3.45
N VAL A 18 -19.55 14.77 3.70
CA VAL A 18 -20.34 15.59 4.62
C VAL A 18 -20.21 15.13 6.07
N ASP A 19 -19.90 13.85 6.29
CA ASP A 19 -19.70 13.26 7.61
C ASP A 19 -18.66 12.13 7.61
N ARG A 20 -18.36 11.62 8.81
CA ARG A 20 -17.40 10.52 9.02
C ARG A 20 -17.83 9.22 8.33
N ALA A 21 -19.12 8.91 8.29
CA ALA A 21 -19.62 7.66 7.71
C ALA A 21 -19.49 7.66 6.19
N GLU A 22 -19.80 8.79 5.55
CA GLU A 22 -19.57 8.98 4.12
C GLU A 22 -18.07 8.94 3.80
N ALA A 23 -17.22 9.60 4.59
CA ALA A 23 -15.77 9.53 4.43
C ALA A 23 -15.27 8.08 4.50
N CYS A 24 -15.79 7.29 5.44
CA CYS A 24 -15.50 5.86 5.57
C CYS A 24 -15.90 5.06 4.32
N ASN A 25 -17.11 5.28 3.81
CA ASN A 25 -17.57 4.61 2.59
C ASN A 25 -16.74 4.99 1.36
N ILE A 26 -16.35 6.27 1.22
CA ILE A 26 -15.45 6.72 0.15
C ILE A 26 -14.08 6.05 0.27
N GLY A 27 -13.53 5.98 1.48
CA GLY A 27 -12.27 5.27 1.76
C GLY A 27 -12.32 3.80 1.37
N ALA A 28 -13.38 3.11 1.77
CA ALA A 28 -13.63 1.70 1.43
C ALA A 28 -13.71 1.49 -0.09
N LEU A 29 -14.42 2.37 -0.80
CA LEU A 29 -14.54 2.32 -2.26
C LEU A 29 -13.20 2.58 -2.95
N CYS A 30 -12.39 3.52 -2.44
CA CYS A 30 -11.04 3.78 -2.94
C CYS A 30 -10.16 2.53 -2.84
N ALA A 31 -10.20 1.79 -1.73
CA ALA A 31 -9.45 0.54 -1.57
C ALA A 31 -9.88 -0.52 -2.58
N ALA A 32 -11.19 -0.70 -2.78
CA ALA A 32 -11.73 -1.67 -3.72
C ALA A 32 -11.33 -1.36 -5.18
N LEU A 33 -11.42 -0.10 -5.59
CA LEU A 33 -11.03 0.35 -6.93
C LEU A 33 -9.52 0.27 -7.15
N LEU A 34 -8.73 0.60 -6.13
CA LEU A 34 -7.27 0.45 -6.19
C LEU A 34 -6.88 -1.03 -6.34
N ALA A 35 -7.51 -1.93 -5.57
CA ALA A 35 -7.28 -3.36 -5.66
C ALA A 35 -7.68 -3.92 -7.04
N LYS A 36 -8.83 -3.48 -7.59
CA LYS A 36 -9.23 -3.79 -8.97
C LYS A 36 -8.15 -3.35 -9.97
N HIS A 37 -7.70 -2.09 -9.89
CA HIS A 37 -6.66 -1.58 -10.79
C HIS A 37 -5.36 -2.39 -10.70
N LEU A 38 -4.90 -2.74 -9.50
CA LEU A 38 -3.68 -3.55 -9.33
C LEU A 38 -3.84 -4.99 -9.83
N ARG A 39 -5.04 -5.56 -9.73
CA ARG A 39 -5.34 -6.87 -10.32
C ARG A 39 -5.34 -6.81 -11.85
N ASP A 40 -5.92 -5.76 -12.42
CA ASP A 40 -6.04 -5.59 -13.86
C ASP A 40 -4.68 -5.20 -14.49
N GLU A 41 -3.77 -4.59 -13.70
CA GLU A 41 -2.42 -4.22 -14.09
C GLU A 41 -1.33 -4.71 -13.09
N PRO A 42 -1.04 -6.03 -13.01
CA PRO A 42 -0.17 -6.60 -11.97
C PRO A 42 1.28 -6.07 -11.97
N ALA A 43 1.79 -5.63 -13.12
CA ALA A 43 3.12 -5.03 -13.27
C ALA A 43 3.33 -3.77 -12.43
N LEU A 44 2.24 -3.18 -11.97
CA LEU A 44 2.22 -2.01 -11.11
C LEU A 44 2.37 -2.33 -9.62
N THR A 45 2.36 -3.62 -9.24
CA THR A 45 2.56 -4.03 -7.84
C THR A 45 3.92 -3.54 -7.33
N GLY A 46 3.95 -2.92 -6.14
CA GLY A 46 5.16 -2.34 -5.53
C GLY A 46 5.47 -0.88 -5.90
N SER A 47 4.69 -0.27 -6.79
CA SER A 47 4.85 1.14 -7.20
C SER A 47 4.37 2.20 -6.18
N ASN A 48 4.05 1.79 -4.95
CA ASN A 48 3.58 2.66 -3.86
C ASN A 48 2.28 3.46 -4.16
N ARG A 49 1.37 2.93 -5.00
CA ARG A 49 0.08 3.58 -5.28
C ARG A 49 -0.82 3.70 -4.05
N VAL A 50 -0.78 2.73 -3.14
CA VAL A 50 -1.48 2.79 -1.85
C VAL A 50 -1.02 4.01 -1.05
N GLY A 51 0.30 4.23 -0.98
CA GLY A 51 0.88 5.42 -0.33
C GLY A 51 0.41 6.72 -0.98
N ALA A 52 0.38 6.79 -2.32
CA ALA A 52 -0.12 7.98 -3.02
C ALA A 52 -1.60 8.29 -2.70
N VAL A 53 -2.45 7.26 -2.56
CA VAL A 53 -3.85 7.42 -2.14
C VAL A 53 -3.94 7.93 -0.70
N ILE A 54 -3.16 7.36 0.23
CA ILE A 54 -3.13 7.79 1.63
C ILE A 54 -2.66 9.25 1.75
N GLU A 55 -1.59 9.63 1.05
CA GLU A 55 -1.11 11.02 1.04
C GLU A 55 -2.16 12.00 0.50
N ARG A 56 -2.98 11.58 -0.47
CA ARG A 56 -4.07 12.41 -0.99
C ARG A 56 -5.23 12.55 -0.02
N MET A 57 -5.49 11.53 0.81
CA MET A 57 -6.52 11.56 1.86
C MET A 57 -6.17 12.53 2.98
N LYS A 58 -4.87 12.71 3.27
CA LYS A 58 -4.42 13.71 4.23
C LYS A 58 -4.94 15.10 3.84
N GLY A 59 -5.69 15.72 4.74
CA GLY A 59 -6.25 17.05 4.55
C GLY A 59 -7.62 17.10 3.87
N LEU A 60 -8.27 15.96 3.58
CA LEU A 60 -9.65 15.93 3.06
C LEU A 60 -10.74 16.16 4.13
N GLY A 61 -10.38 16.28 5.41
CA GLY A 61 -11.34 16.36 6.51
C GLY A 61 -11.96 14.99 6.83
N GLY A 62 -13.20 14.97 7.32
CA GLY A 62 -13.93 13.71 7.59
C GLY A 62 -13.48 12.93 8.83
N GLU A 63 -12.79 13.59 9.77
CA GLU A 63 -12.38 13.04 11.08
C GLU A 63 -11.56 11.72 11.01
N GLY A 64 -10.84 11.48 9.91
CA GLY A 64 -10.11 10.23 9.69
C GLY A 64 -10.99 9.06 9.22
N GLY A 65 -12.22 9.35 8.77
CA GLY A 65 -13.13 8.36 8.19
C GLY A 65 -12.57 7.72 6.92
N TYR A 66 -11.97 8.51 6.02
CA TYR A 66 -11.39 8.01 4.76
C TYR A 66 -10.35 6.92 5.00
N GLU A 67 -9.39 7.16 5.88
CA GLU A 67 -8.34 6.19 6.20
C GLU A 67 -8.93 4.95 6.88
N ALA A 68 -9.87 5.14 7.81
CA ALA A 68 -10.52 4.02 8.49
C ALA A 68 -11.22 3.06 7.51
N GLY A 69 -11.99 3.61 6.56
CA GLY A 69 -12.65 2.81 5.54
C GLY A 69 -11.69 2.16 4.55
N LEU A 70 -10.64 2.89 4.13
CA LEU A 70 -9.59 2.38 3.26
C LEU A 70 -8.91 1.15 3.89
N PHE A 71 -8.43 1.30 5.13
CA PHE A 71 -7.72 0.22 5.82
C PHE A 71 -8.61 -0.96 6.13
N ALA A 72 -9.87 -0.76 6.54
CA ALA A 72 -10.80 -1.86 6.78
C ALA A 72 -10.96 -2.78 5.55
N VAL A 73 -11.06 -2.19 4.34
CA VAL A 73 -11.14 -2.98 3.10
C VAL A 73 -9.78 -3.57 2.71
N LEU A 74 -8.68 -2.84 2.86
CA LEU A 74 -7.34 -3.37 2.57
C LEU A 74 -6.99 -4.57 3.47
N GLU A 75 -7.25 -4.48 4.77
CA GLU A 75 -7.03 -5.57 5.73
C GLU A 75 -7.86 -6.81 5.35
N ARG A 76 -9.13 -6.61 4.99
CA ARG A 76 -9.97 -7.71 4.50
C ARG A 76 -9.38 -8.35 3.24
N LEU A 77 -8.94 -7.54 2.28
CA LEU A 77 -8.32 -8.06 1.05
C LEU A 77 -6.99 -8.78 1.31
N ILE A 78 -6.20 -8.32 2.29
CA ILE A 78 -4.98 -9.01 2.74
C ILE A 78 -5.33 -10.37 3.33
N VAL A 79 -6.33 -10.44 4.21
CA VAL A 79 -6.80 -11.70 4.81
C VAL A 79 -7.29 -12.67 3.73
N GLU A 80 -8.08 -12.21 2.76
CA GLU A 80 -8.53 -13.05 1.66
C GLU A 80 -7.36 -13.50 0.77
N GLY A 81 -6.43 -12.61 0.43
CA GLY A 81 -5.24 -12.94 -0.34
C GLY A 81 -4.34 -13.97 0.35
N ALA A 82 -4.20 -13.88 1.67
CA ALA A 82 -3.42 -14.80 2.48
C ALA A 82 -3.98 -16.24 2.48
N LYS A 83 -5.27 -16.44 2.14
CA LYS A 83 -5.84 -17.79 1.94
C LYS A 83 -5.32 -18.47 0.67
N HIS A 84 -4.81 -17.69 -0.28
CA HIS A 84 -4.34 -18.17 -1.59
C HIS A 84 -2.83 -18.08 -1.77
N VAL A 85 -2.14 -17.28 -0.95
CA VAL A 85 -0.69 -17.09 -0.98
C VAL A 85 -0.13 -17.42 0.39
N ASN A 86 0.85 -18.33 0.48
CA ASN A 86 1.51 -18.69 1.74
C ASN A 86 2.41 -17.52 2.23
N PRO A 87 2.03 -16.80 3.31
CA PRO A 87 2.79 -15.66 3.80
C PRO A 87 4.13 -16.07 4.41
N ASP A 88 4.24 -17.25 5.02
CA ASP A 88 5.49 -17.75 5.61
C ASP A 88 6.57 -17.95 4.54
N ALA A 89 6.18 -18.49 3.39
CA ALA A 89 7.08 -18.66 2.26
C ALA A 89 7.60 -17.31 1.74
N LEU A 90 6.78 -16.27 1.74
CA LEU A 90 7.20 -14.90 1.41
C LEU A 90 8.16 -14.35 2.47
N ALA A 91 7.84 -14.52 3.76
CA ALA A 91 8.66 -14.05 4.86
C ALA A 91 10.06 -14.69 4.85
N ILE A 92 10.17 -16.00 4.64
CA ILE A 92 11.44 -16.72 4.55
C ILE A 92 12.31 -16.18 3.39
N ARG A 93 11.72 -15.94 2.21
CA ARG A 93 12.46 -15.38 1.06
C ARG A 93 12.96 -13.97 1.34
N SER A 94 12.14 -13.14 1.97
CA SER A 94 12.52 -11.78 2.37
C SER A 94 13.65 -11.81 3.40
N LEU A 95 13.56 -12.66 4.41
CA LEU A 95 14.60 -12.82 5.43
C LEU A 95 15.94 -13.26 4.83
N ALA A 96 15.92 -14.25 3.93
CA ALA A 96 17.12 -14.69 3.21
C ALA A 96 17.75 -13.55 2.38
N THR A 97 16.93 -12.69 1.79
CA THR A 97 17.40 -11.52 1.04
C THR A 97 18.06 -10.51 1.97
N VAL A 98 17.43 -10.19 3.10
CA VAL A 98 18.01 -9.30 4.12
C VAL A 98 19.35 -9.84 4.63
N ALA A 99 19.43 -11.14 4.96
CA ALA A 99 20.65 -11.77 5.43
C ALA A 99 21.80 -11.69 4.42
N ARG A 100 21.52 -11.91 3.12
CA ARG A 100 22.52 -11.76 2.04
C ARG A 100 23.02 -10.33 1.94
N THR A 101 22.12 -9.34 1.98
CA THR A 101 22.48 -7.92 1.92
C THR A 101 23.36 -7.52 3.11
N GLN A 102 23.04 -7.99 4.31
CA GLN A 102 23.87 -7.75 5.50
C GLN A 102 25.25 -8.40 5.40
N ALA A 103 25.34 -9.64 4.91
CA ALA A 103 26.61 -10.32 4.71
C ALA A 103 27.49 -9.61 3.68
N ALA A 104 26.89 -9.08 2.60
CA ALA A 104 27.61 -8.27 1.61
C ALA A 104 28.19 -6.98 2.22
N ARG A 105 27.38 -6.23 2.99
CA ARG A 105 27.82 -5.02 3.68
C ARG A 105 28.98 -5.27 4.64
N ARG A 106 28.92 -6.34 5.44
CA ARG A 106 30.03 -6.70 6.37
C ARG A 106 31.34 -7.00 5.65
N ARG A 107 31.27 -7.61 4.45
CA ARG A 107 32.48 -7.88 3.63
C ARG A 107 33.07 -6.59 3.06
N GLU A 108 32.23 -5.68 2.62
CA GLU A 108 32.63 -4.35 2.13
C GLU A 108 33.29 -3.54 3.26
N GLU A 109 32.66 -3.46 4.43
CA GLU A 109 33.21 -2.79 5.62
C GLU A 109 34.55 -3.41 6.07
N ALA A 110 34.66 -4.74 6.08
CA ALA A 110 35.91 -5.43 6.41
C ALA A 110 37.03 -5.15 5.39
N SER A 111 36.69 -5.01 4.10
CA SER A 111 37.66 -4.68 3.05
C SER A 111 38.15 -3.23 3.12
N VAL A 112 37.29 -2.29 3.54
CA VAL A 112 37.64 -0.88 3.74
C VAL A 112 38.46 -0.68 5.01
N SER A 113 38.19 -1.44 6.07
CA SER A 113 38.97 -1.38 7.32
C SER A 113 40.38 -1.98 7.22
N MET A 114 40.67 -2.74 6.15
CA MET A 114 41.96 -3.38 5.91
C MET A 114 42.82 -2.64 4.87
N ALA A 115 42.30 -1.60 4.23
CA ALA A 115 42.99 -0.73 3.28
C ALA A 115 43.47 0.55 3.97
#